data_AF-A0A645I700-F1
#
_entry.id   AF-A0A645I700-F1
#
_cell.length_a   1.000
_cell.length_b   1.000
_cell.length_c   1.000
_cell.angle_alpha   90.00
_cell.angle_beta   90.00
_cell.angle_gamma   90.00
#
_symmetry.space_group_name_H-M   'P 1'
#
loop_
_entity.id
_entity.type
_entity.pdbx_description
1 polymer ?
#
loop_
_entity_poly.entity_id
_entity_poly.type
_entity_poly.pdbx_seq_one_letter_code
_entity_poly.pdbx_strand_id
1 'polypeptide(L)' 'MRKKPDIRLNRDGNAIDHLVKLQRDILTAASEYVKIGGVLVYSTCTVCRKENKRP' A
#
# COMPACT_ATOMS: atom_id res chain seq x y z
N MET A 1 -20.71 12.52 4.24
CA MET A 1 -19.45 12.79 4.99
C MET A 1 -19.66 12.41 6.47
N ARG A 2 -19.59 11.12 6.81
CA ARG A 2 -19.59 10.62 8.20
C ARG A 2 -18.16 10.19 8.54
N LYS A 3 -17.32 11.15 8.93
CA LYS A 3 -15.91 10.92 9.27
C LYS A 3 -15.83 10.59 10.76
N LYS A 4 -15.57 9.32 11.09
CA LYS A 4 -15.03 8.95 12.41
C LYS A 4 -13.71 9.73 12.60
N PRO A 5 -13.61 10.65 13.57
CA PRO A 5 -12.44 11.50 13.75
C PRO A 5 -11.22 10.74 14.32
N ASP A 6 -11.41 9.52 14.81
CA ASP A 6 -10.41 8.72 15.51
C ASP A 6 -9.24 8.26 14.62
N ILE A 7 -9.46 8.11 13.31
CA ILE A 7 -8.43 7.68 12.35
C ILE A 7 -7.38 8.78 12.10
N ARG A 8 -7.68 10.03 12.45
CA ARG A 8 -6.76 11.16 12.23
C ARG A 8 -5.65 11.24 13.27
N LEU A 9 -5.86 10.67 14.46
CA LEU A 9 -4.95 10.81 15.60
C LEU A 9 -3.77 9.81 15.57
N ASN A 10 -3.97 8.62 14.97
CA ASN A 10 -2.95 7.57 14.85
C ASN A 10 -2.14 7.66 13.54
N ARG A 11 -1.87 8.87 13.04
CA ARG A 11 -0.97 9.07 11.90
C ARG A 11 0.47 9.13 12.40
N ASP A 12 0.90 8.05 13.03
CA ASP A 12 2.31 7.78 13.29
C ASP A 12 3.02 7.63 11.94
N GLY A 13 4.01 8.47 11.66
CA GLY A 13 4.81 8.36 10.43
C GLY A 13 5.41 6.96 10.24
N ASN A 14 5.71 6.29 11.36
CA ASN A 14 6.16 4.90 11.38
C ASN A 14 5.11 3.92 10.83
N ALA A 15 3.83 4.12 11.14
CA ALA A 15 2.77 3.21 10.66
C ALA A 15 2.65 3.21 9.14
N ILE A 16 2.89 4.36 8.49
CA ILE A 16 2.90 4.47 7.04
C ILE A 16 4.13 3.74 6.45
N ASP A 17 5.30 3.90 7.05
CA ASP A 17 6.52 3.22 6.57
C ASP A 17 6.42 1.69 6.72
N HIS A 18 5.84 1.21 7.83
CA HIS A 18 5.53 -0.22 8.02
C HIS A 18 4.50 -0.71 7.00
N LEU A 19 3.47 0.08 6.72
CA LEU A 19 2.45 -0.26 5.72
C LEU A 19 3.05 -0.37 4.31
N VAL A 20 3.92 0.57 3.91
CA VAL A 20 4.62 0.54 2.62
C VAL A 20 5.48 -0.72 2.51
N LYS A 21 6.20 -1.09 3.57
CA LYS A 21 7.01 -2.30 3.59
C LYS A 21 6.15 -3.55 3.38
N LEU A 22 5.07 -3.68 4.16
CA LEU A 22 4.16 -4.81 4.07
C LEU A 22 3.53 -4.94 2.67
N GLN A 23 3.10 -3.82 2.08
CA GLN A 23 2.55 -3.81 0.73
C GLN A 23 3.56 -4.28 -0.31
N ARG A 24 4.83 -3.91 -0.15
CA ARG A 24 5.91 -4.37 -1.04
C ARG A 24 6.20 -5.86 -0.88
N ASP A 25 6.16 -6.37 0.34
CA ASP A 25 6.35 -7.79 0.61
C ASP A 25 5.21 -8.62 -0.03
N ILE A 26 3.96 -8.14 0.09
CA ILE A 26 2.78 -8.74 -0.57
C ILE A 26 2.94 -8.73 -2.09
N LEU A 27 3.35 -7.61 -2.68
CA LEU A 27 3.54 -7.50 -4.13
C LEU A 27 4.65 -8.41 -4.64
N THR A 28 5.74 -8.54 -3.88
CA THR A 28 6.86 -9.41 -4.23
C THR A 28 6.38 -10.86 -4.26
N ALA A 29 5.71 -11.32 -3.20
CA ALA A 29 5.12 -12.65 -3.16
C ALA A 29 4.09 -12.86 -4.29
N ALA A 30 3.18 -11.90 -4.51
CA ALA A 30 2.18 -11.98 -5.56
C ALA A 30 2.80 -12.10 -6.97
N SER A 31 3.95 -11.45 -7.21
CA SER A 31 4.65 -11.54 -8.49
C SER A 31 5.19 -12.94 -8.80
N GLU A 32 5.54 -13.73 -7.80
CA GLU A 32 6.01 -15.11 -7.96
C GLU A 32 4.90 -16.07 -8.42
N TYR A 33 3.64 -15.73 -8.13
CA TYR A 33 2.48 -16.53 -8.54
C TYR A 33 1.94 -16.17 -9.92
N VAL A 34 2.47 -15.12 -10.55
CA VAL A 34 2.01 -14.69 -11.88
C VAL A 34 2.76 -15.53 -12.92
N LYS A 35 1.99 -16.22 -13.76
CA LYS A 35 2.55 -16.97 -14.90
C LYS A 35 3.36 -16.05 -15.82
N ILE A 36 4.33 -16.62 -16.54
CA ILE A 36 5.07 -15.89 -17.57
C ILE A 36 4.08 -15.27 -18.58
N GLY A 37 4.21 -13.96 -18.80
CA GLY A 37 3.29 -13.18 -19.64
C GLY A 37 1.96 -12.80 -18.97
N GLY A 38 1.76 -13.13 -17.70
CA GLY A 38 0.63 -12.66 -16.89
C GLY A 38 0.81 -11.22 -16.41
N VAL A 39 -0.29 -10.58 -16.01
CA VAL A 39 -0.31 -9.19 -15.54
C VAL A 39 -0.76 -9.16 -14.08
N LEU A 40 0.06 -8.54 -13.22
CA LEU A 40 -0.30 -8.23 -11.84
C LEU A 40 -0.84 -6.80 -11.76
N VAL A 41 -2.07 -6.64 -11.26
CA VAL A 41 -2.69 -5.32 -11.04
C VAL A 41 -2.73 -5.02 -9.55
N TYR A 42 -2.20 -3.87 -9.17
CA TYR A 42 -2.20 -3.37 -7.80
C TYR A 42 -2.98 -2.07 -7.69
N SER A 43 -3.84 -1.96 -6.67
CA SER A 43 -4.62 -0.76 -6.39
C SER A 43 -4.75 -0.57 -4.89
N THR A 44 -4.52 0.66 -4.42
CA THR A 44 -4.73 1.05 -3.03
C THR A 44 -5.74 2.20 -2.96
N CYS A 45 -6.50 2.27 -1.87
CA CYS A 45 -7.42 3.38 -1.59
C CYS A 45 -6.76 4.53 -0.82
N THR A 46 -5.42 4.53 -0.71
CA THR A 46 -4.60 5.51 0.01
C THR A 46 -3.97 6.51 -0.97
N VAL A 47 -4.03 7.81 -0.64
CA VAL A 47 -3.47 8.92 -1.46
C VAL A 47 -1.98 9.17 -1.16
N CYS A 48 -1.35 8.36 -0.31
CA CYS A 48 0.03 8.54 0.09
C CYS A 48 0.97 8.29 -1.11
N ARG A 49 1.62 9.36 -1.60
CA ARG A 49 2.60 9.26 -2.70
C ARG A 49 3.74 8.29 -2.39
N LYS A 50 4.09 8.10 -1.10
CA LYS A 50 5.05 7.08 -0.63
C LYS A 50 4.64 5.64 -0.99
N GLU A 51 3.34 5.32 -1.07
CA GLU A 51 2.82 3.99 -1.44
C GLU A 51 2.72 3.80 -2.96
N ASN A 52 2.36 4.84 -3.71
CA ASN A 52 1.90 4.69 -5.10
C ASN A 52 2.89 5.16 -6.19
N LYS A 53 4.00 5.87 -5.87
CA LYS A 53 4.99 6.29 -6.87
C LYS A 53 6.34 6.69 -6.25
N ARG A 54 7.46 6.07 -6.69
CA ARG A 54 8.76 6.75 -6.72
C ARG A 54 8.83 7.64 -7.98
N PRO A 55 9.50 8.80 -7.95
CA PRO A 55 9.83 9.54 -9.17
C PRO A 55 10.67 8.70 -10.12
#